data_AF-A0A1E3PYF5-F1
#
_entry.id   AF-A0A1E3PYF5-F1
#
_cell.length_a   1.000
_cell.length_b   1.000
_cell.length_c   1.000
_cell.angle_alpha   90.00
_cell.angle_beta   90.00
_cell.angle_gamma   90.00
#
_symmetry.space_group_name_H-M   'P 1'
#
loop_
_entity.id
_entity.type
_entity.pdbx_description
1 polymer ?
#
loop_
_entity_poly.entity_id
_entity_poly.type
_entity_poly.pdbx_seq_one_letter_code
_entity_poly.pdbx_strand_id
1 'polypeptide(L)'
;MPFIDHDLPKNGKFRRWKKVSFDDIDYNDPVQLRAAQESELQHQWVKQYALRVVRDALNLCYETRGVNANEDCRDLALKYLEMLPTHRLHGYAGIQRNDPSK
;
A
#
# COMPACT_ATOMS: atom_id res chain seq x y z
N MET A 1 -7.13 -9.68 -6.55
CA MET A 1 -5.79 -10.09 -7.03
C MET A 1 -5.30 -11.15 -6.07
N PRO A 2 -5.19 -12.41 -6.52
CA PRO A 2 -4.54 -13.43 -5.73
C PRO A 2 -3.07 -13.03 -5.60
N PHE A 3 -2.55 -13.08 -4.38
CA PHE A 3 -1.11 -13.15 -4.14
C PHE A 3 -0.65 -14.39 -4.92
N ILE A 4 0.06 -14.23 -6.03
CA ILE A 4 0.53 -15.37 -6.81
C ILE A 4 1.59 -16.06 -5.95
N ASP A 5 1.41 -17.35 -5.67
CA ASP A 5 2.29 -18.19 -4.84
C ASP A 5 3.76 -18.25 -5.29
N HIS A 6 4.08 -17.63 -6.43
CA HIS A 6 5.43 -17.54 -6.96
C HIS A 6 6.38 -16.65 -6.11
N ASP A 7 5.83 -15.75 -5.29
CA ASP A 7 6.64 -14.84 -4.46
C ASP A 7 6.89 -15.35 -3.03
N LEU A 8 6.34 -16.52 -2.66
CA LEU A 8 6.64 -17.13 -1.37
C LEU A 8 8.05 -17.72 -1.37
N PRO A 9 8.92 -17.34 -0.42
CA PRO A 9 10.27 -17.87 -0.34
C PRO A 9 10.22 -19.37 -0.04
N LYS A 10 10.66 -20.20 -0.99
CA LYS A 10 10.69 -21.67 -0.86
C LYS A 10 11.51 -22.18 0.34
N ASN A 11 12.33 -21.32 0.95
CA ASN A 11 13.18 -21.59 2.10
C ASN A 11 12.72 -20.88 3.40
N GLY A 12 11.50 -20.35 3.43
CA GLY A 12 10.92 -19.70 4.62
C GLY A 12 11.56 -18.36 5.01
N LYS A 13 12.49 -17.83 4.21
CA LYS A 13 13.14 -16.54 4.46
C LYS A 13 12.50 -15.45 3.63
N PHE A 14 11.61 -14.67 4.23
CA PHE A 14 11.10 -13.45 3.61
C PHE A 14 12.25 -12.45 3.42
N ARG A 15 12.60 -12.16 2.16
CA ARG A 15 13.54 -11.08 1.85
C ARG A 15 12.81 -9.75 1.95
N ARG A 16 13.37 -8.82 2.73
CA ARG A 16 12.92 -7.43 2.71
C ARG A 16 13.29 -6.81 1.36
N TRP A 17 12.34 -6.13 0.76
CA TRP A 17 12.49 -5.48 -0.54
C TRP A 17 13.38 -4.25 -0.37
N LYS A 18 14.30 -4.03 -1.30
CA LYS A 18 15.14 -2.83 -1.30
C LYS A 18 14.27 -1.65 -1.73
N LYS A 19 14.20 -0.62 -0.90
CA LYS A 19 13.54 0.65 -1.26
C LYS A 19 14.45 1.42 -2.20
N VAL A 20 13.91 1.82 -3.34
CA VAL A 20 14.59 2.62 -4.38
C VAL A 20 13.66 3.79 -4.72
N SER A 21 14.18 5.03 -4.68
CA SER A 21 13.44 6.24 -5.04
C SER A 21 13.73 6.62 -6.49
N PHE A 22 12.79 7.32 -7.13
CA PHE A 22 13.02 7.94 -8.45
C PHE A 22 14.03 9.10 -8.40
N ASP A 23 14.27 9.68 -7.22
CA ASP A 23 15.22 10.79 -7.03
C ASP A 23 16.69 10.34 -7.00
N ASP A 24 16.94 9.06 -6.73
CA ASP A 24 18.29 8.52 -6.45
C ASP A 24 18.82 7.60 -7.58
N ILE A 25 18.17 7.58 -8.74
CA ILE A 25 18.51 6.65 -9.84
C ILE A 25 19.03 7.36 -11.10
N ASP A 26 19.82 6.63 -11.89
CA ASP A 26 20.08 6.98 -13.28
C ASP A 26 18.93 6.48 -14.17
N TYR A 27 18.19 7.41 -14.78
CA TYR A 27 17.08 7.09 -15.70
C TYR A 27 17.54 6.36 -16.97
N ASN A 28 18.83 6.42 -17.32
CA ASN A 28 19.40 5.68 -18.45
C ASN A 28 19.74 4.22 -18.09
N ASP A 29 19.76 3.87 -16.80
CA ASP A 29 19.95 2.49 -16.34
C ASP A 29 18.59 1.79 -16.22
N PRO A 30 18.24 0.85 -17.13
CA PRO A 30 16.95 0.19 -17.13
C PRO A 30 16.72 -0.67 -15.87
N VAL A 31 17.78 -1.15 -15.22
CA VAL A 31 17.68 -1.96 -14.00
C VAL A 31 17.27 -1.08 -12.82
N GLN A 32 17.91 0.09 -12.67
CA GLN A 32 17.58 1.03 -11.61
C GLN A 32 16.18 1.62 -11.80
N LEU A 33 15.83 1.99 -13.03
CA LEU A 33 14.50 2.48 -13.36
C LEU A 33 13.42 1.44 -13.02
N ARG A 34 13.62 0.18 -13.39
CA ARG A 34 12.67 -0.89 -13.07
C ARG A 34 12.54 -1.11 -11.57
N ALA A 35 13.65 -1.08 -10.84
CA ALA A 35 13.66 -1.23 -9.39
C ALA A 35 12.88 -0.10 -8.68
N ALA A 36 13.00 1.15 -9.14
CA ALA A 36 12.23 2.28 -8.60
C ALA A 36 10.72 2.13 -8.87
N GLN A 37 10.34 1.72 -10.07
CA GLN A 37 8.95 1.44 -10.43
C GLN A 37 8.33 0.35 -9.54
N GLU A 38 9.05 -0.75 -9.33
CA GLU A 38 8.59 -1.85 -8.48
C GLU A 38 8.51 -1.43 -7.01
N SER A 39 9.52 -0.73 -6.50
CA SER A 39 9.56 -0.19 -5.13
C SER A 39 8.34 0.69 -4.85
N GLU A 40 8.00 1.61 -5.76
CA GLU A 40 6.85 2.51 -5.61
C GLU A 40 5.51 1.76 -5.64
N LEU A 41 5.32 0.84 -6.60
CA LEU A 41 4.12 0.02 -6.65
C LEU A 41 3.94 -0.83 -5.39
N GLN A 42 5.00 -1.49 -4.94
CA GLN A 42 4.96 -2.31 -3.74
C GLN A 42 4.58 -1.47 -2.50
N HIS A 43 5.15 -0.27 -2.37
CA HIS A 43 4.80 0.65 -1.29
C HIS A 43 3.31 1.06 -1.31
N GLN A 44 2.77 1.37 -2.50
CA GLN A 44 1.33 1.65 -2.66
C GLN A 44 0.47 0.43 -2.27
N TRP A 45 0.90 -0.78 -2.63
CA TRP A 45 0.23 -2.01 -2.19
C TRP A 45 0.23 -2.16 -0.68
N VAL A 46 1.34 -1.91 0.02
CA VAL A 46 1.36 -1.95 1.50
C VAL A 46 0.32 -1.02 2.09
N LYS A 47 0.26 0.22 1.63
CA LYS A 47 -0.74 1.20 2.06
C LYS A 47 -2.15 0.70 1.79
N GLN A 48 -2.40 0.19 0.59
CA GLN A 48 -3.70 -0.34 0.19
C GLN A 48 -4.12 -1.52 1.08
N TYR A 49 -3.18 -2.42 1.43
CA TYR A 49 -3.44 -3.53 2.35
C TYR A 49 -3.72 -3.03 3.77
N ALA A 50 -3.00 -2.01 4.25
CA ALA A 50 -3.29 -1.40 5.55
C ALA A 50 -4.73 -0.83 5.60
N LEU A 51 -5.18 -0.19 4.52
CA LEU A 51 -6.58 0.27 4.40
C LEU A 51 -7.58 -0.90 4.43
N ARG A 52 -7.27 -2.02 3.75
CA ARG A 52 -8.10 -3.24 3.81
C ARG A 52 -8.22 -3.78 5.24
N VAL A 53 -7.11 -3.86 5.97
CA VAL A 53 -7.11 -4.32 7.36
C VAL A 53 -8.02 -3.45 8.23
N VAL A 54 -7.95 -2.13 8.09
CA VAL A 54 -8.83 -1.21 8.84
C VAL A 54 -10.30 -1.40 8.44
N ARG A 55 -10.58 -1.57 7.15
CA ARG A 55 -11.94 -1.82 6.65
C ARG A 55 -12.50 -3.15 7.17
N ASP A 56 -11.72 -4.21 7.16
CA ASP A 56 -12.16 -5.53 7.60
C ASP A 56 -12.39 -5.54 9.12
N ALA A 57 -11.55 -4.83 9.89
CA ALA A 57 -11.78 -4.58 11.31
C ALA A 57 -13.04 -3.75 11.57
N LEU A 58 -13.31 -2.73 10.75
CA LEU A 58 -14.51 -1.91 10.83
C LEU A 58 -15.78 -2.75 10.57
N ASN A 59 -15.76 -3.59 9.53
CA ASN A 59 -16.87 -4.50 9.22
C ASN A 59 -17.15 -5.44 10.39
N LEU A 60 -16.11 -6.07 10.94
CA LEU A 60 -16.25 -6.94 12.11
C LEU A 60 -16.81 -6.20 13.32
N CYS A 61 -16.42 -4.93 13.52
CA CYS A 61 -16.96 -4.11 14.60
C CYS A 61 -18.48 -3.88 14.42
N TYR A 62 -18.92 -3.49 13.22
CA TYR A 62 -20.34 -3.30 12.94
C TYR A 62 -21.17 -4.59 13.09
N GLU A 63 -20.60 -5.73 12.68
CA GLU A 63 -21.26 -7.05 12.81
C GLU A 63 -21.42 -7.49 14.27
N THR A 64 -20.52 -7.08 15.18
CA THR A 64 -20.46 -7.59 16.55
C THR A 64 -21.06 -6.67 17.62
N ARG A 65 -21.09 -5.34 17.40
CA ARG A 65 -21.51 -4.36 18.41
C ARG A 65 -23.02 -4.07 18.45
N GLY A 66 -23.79 -4.59 17.50
CA GLY A 66 -25.26 -4.46 17.48
C GLY A 66 -25.73 -3.00 17.40
N VAL A 67 -26.68 -2.61 18.26
CA VAL A 67 -27.36 -1.29 18.19
C VAL A 67 -26.41 -0.12 18.45
N ASN A 68 -25.34 -0.33 19.23
CA ASN A 68 -24.39 0.72 19.63
C ASN A 68 -23.17 0.83 18.69
N ALA A 69 -23.18 0.14 17.54
CA ALA A 69 -22.04 0.11 16.62
C ALA A 69 -21.59 1.49 16.14
N ASN A 70 -22.49 2.48 16.09
CA ASN A 70 -22.14 3.85 15.68
C ASN A 70 -21.17 4.54 16.66
N GLU A 71 -21.32 4.30 17.95
CA GLU A 71 -20.43 4.86 18.97
C GLU A 71 -19.17 3.99 19.10
N ASP A 72 -19.36 2.67 19.22
CA ASP A 72 -18.28 1.71 19.46
C ASP A 72 -17.28 1.61 18.29
N CYS A 73 -17.74 1.77 17.05
CA CYS A 73 -16.91 1.62 15.85
C CYS A 73 -16.42 2.96 15.28
N ARG A 74 -16.72 4.08 15.95
CA ARG A 74 -16.44 5.44 15.49
C ARG A 74 -14.98 5.65 15.11
N ASP A 75 -14.05 5.19 15.93
CA ASP A 75 -12.61 5.42 15.71
C ASP A 75 -12.09 4.67 14.48
N LEU A 76 -12.58 3.45 14.25
CA LEU A 76 -12.27 2.69 13.04
C LEU A 76 -12.88 3.34 11.79
N ALA A 77 -14.10 3.89 11.90
CA ALA A 77 -14.74 4.61 10.81
C ALA A 77 -13.96 5.88 10.45
N LEU A 78 -13.59 6.70 11.44
CA LEU A 78 -12.80 7.91 11.23
C LEU A 78 -11.43 7.59 10.62
N LYS A 79 -10.74 6.57 11.13
CA LYS A 79 -9.46 6.12 10.57
C LYS A 79 -9.60 5.64 9.13
N TYR A 80 -10.64 4.88 8.81
CA TYR A 80 -10.90 4.45 7.44
C TYR A 80 -11.09 5.66 6.51
N LEU A 81 -11.91 6.64 6.92
CA LEU A 81 -12.16 7.86 6.15
C LEU A 81 -10.89 8.70 5.97
N GLU A 82 -10.04 8.81 6.99
CA GLU A 82 -8.75 9.49 6.91
C GLU A 82 -7.79 8.81 5.92
N MET A 83 -7.77 7.48 5.88
CA MET A 83 -6.89 6.71 5.01
C MET A 83 -7.37 6.65 3.55
N LEU A 84 -8.67 6.74 3.30
CA LEU A 84 -9.29 6.63 1.97
C LEU A 84 -8.67 7.50 0.86
N PRO A 85 -8.32 8.78 1.06
CA PRO A 85 -7.72 9.61 0.02
C PRO A 85 -6.25 9.23 -0.26
N THR A 86 -5.51 8.79 0.75
CA THR A 86 -4.03 8.65 0.69
C THR A 86 -3.55 7.22 0.38
N HIS A 87 -4.40 6.20 0.60
CA HIS A 87 -4.02 4.79 0.46
C HIS A 87 -4.52 4.14 -0.84
N ARG A 88 -4.84 4.97 -1.86
CA ARG A 88 -5.25 4.52 -3.19
C ARG A 88 -4.05 4.21 -4.08
N LEU A 89 -4.22 3.21 -4.96
CA LEU A 89 -3.25 2.93 -6.02
C LEU A 89 -3.35 4.01 -7.09
N HIS A 90 -2.22 4.63 -7.40
CA HIS A 90 -2.09 5.64 -8.45
C HIS A 90 -0.99 5.30 -9.49
N GLY A 91 -0.26 4.19 -9.26
CA GLY A 91 0.83 3.76 -10.13
C GLY A 91 2.07 4.64 -9.99
N TYR A 92 3.10 4.36 -10.79
CA TYR A 92 4.38 5.08 -10.71
C TYR A 92 4.51 6.20 -11.76
N ALA A 93 3.69 6.22 -12.81
CA ALA A 93 3.89 7.10 -13.97
C ALA A 93 3.81 8.59 -13.63
N GLY A 94 2.96 8.97 -12.67
CA GLY A 94 2.86 10.35 -12.22
C GLY A 94 4.14 10.84 -11.55
N ILE A 95 4.73 10.02 -10.68
CA ILE A 95 5.98 10.33 -9.97
C ILE A 95 7.17 10.26 -10.92
N GLN A 96 7.22 9.27 -11.81
CA GLN A 96 8.32 9.11 -12.76
C GLN A 96 8.42 10.26 -13.77
N ARG A 97 7.28 10.82 -14.21
CA ARG A 97 7.26 11.85 -15.27
C ARG A 97 7.30 13.27 -14.74
N ASN A 98 6.93 13.46 -13.48
CA ASN A 98 6.88 14.78 -12.86
C ASN A 98 7.87 14.76 -11.70
N ASP A 99 9.05 15.36 -11.92
CA ASP A 99 10.03 15.62 -10.88
C ASP A 99 9.47 16.69 -9.93
N PRO A 100 9.14 16.37 -8.66
CA PRO A 100 8.60 17.35 -7.72
C PRO A 100 9.65 18.37 -7.25
N SER A 101 10.93 18.19 -7.59
CA SER A 101 12.01 19.09 -7.24
C SER A 101 12.29 20.19 -8.29
N LYS A 102 11.58 20.18 -9.43
CA LYS A 102 11.69 21.18 -10.50
C LYS A 102 10.38 21.89 -10.81
#